data_AF-A0A3D0X454-F1
#
_entry.id   AF-A0A3D0X454-F1
#
_cell.length_a   1.000
_cell.length_b   1.000
_cell.length_c   1.000
_cell.angle_alpha   90.00
_cell.angle_beta   90.00
_cell.angle_gamma   90.00
#
_symmetry.space_group_name_H-M   'P 1'
#
loop_
_entity.id
_entity.type
_entity.pdbx_description
1 polymer ?
#
loop_
_entity_poly.entity_id
_entity_poly.type
_entity_poly.pdbx_seq_one_letter_code
_entity_poly.pdbx_strand_id
1 'polypeptide(L)'
;MFQHTSNAYNDIYTTDATEKILDKVDANRQKHREDYHVIVFPRVALKHVCFRECAKLIRIGEETGCKIYISAGEKRGSTDSLISLLRMEIKSGTSLTVTIQGKDTYTAFHRFTDVLDGKPTEAESAETDTDNR
;
A
#
# COMPACT_ATOMS: atom_id res chain seq x y z
N MET A 1 58.82 29.30 -28.31
CA MET A 1 59.25 28.33 -27.28
C MET A 1 58.27 28.43 -26.11
N PHE A 2 57.16 27.70 -26.16
CA PHE A 2 56.26 27.47 -25.02
C PHE A 2 55.71 26.06 -25.14
N GLN A 3 55.73 25.36 -24.01
CA GLN A 3 55.69 23.91 -23.89
C GLN A 3 54.28 23.36 -24.09
N HIS A 4 54.18 22.23 -24.78
CA HIS A 4 53.03 21.34 -24.73
C HIS A 4 52.90 20.77 -23.30
N THR A 5 51.80 21.06 -22.62
CA THR A 5 51.36 20.26 -21.48
C THR A 5 50.17 19.41 -21.90
N SER A 6 50.47 18.14 -22.17
CA SER A 6 49.48 17.08 -22.39
C SER A 6 48.66 16.87 -21.12
N ASN A 7 47.36 17.19 -21.17
CA ASN A 7 46.42 16.78 -20.13
C ASN A 7 46.07 15.30 -20.34
N ALA A 8 46.84 14.45 -19.66
CA ALA A 8 46.48 13.07 -19.39
C ALA A 8 45.35 13.06 -18.33
N TYR A 9 44.09 13.16 -18.79
CA TYR A 9 42.91 12.93 -17.95
C TYR A 9 41.80 12.18 -18.71
N ASN A 10 42.18 11.35 -19.67
CA ASN A 10 41.33 10.29 -20.19
C ASN A 10 42.00 8.98 -19.82
N ASP A 11 41.44 8.25 -18.84
CA ASP A 11 41.50 6.78 -18.76
C ASP A 11 41.11 6.27 -17.36
N ILE A 12 39.99 6.69 -16.77
CA ILE A 12 39.40 5.92 -15.65
C ILE A 12 37.87 6.01 -15.66
N TYR A 13 37.23 5.64 -16.75
CA TYR A 13 35.87 5.11 -16.70
C TYR A 13 35.79 3.96 -17.69
N THR A 14 36.21 2.78 -17.22
CA THR A 14 35.90 1.52 -17.89
C THR A 14 34.39 1.41 -18.03
N THR A 15 33.91 1.60 -19.25
CA THR A 15 32.50 1.42 -19.68
C THR A 15 31.90 0.11 -19.17
N ASP A 16 32.72 -0.93 -19.08
CA ASP A 16 32.39 -2.28 -18.61
C ASP A 16 31.96 -2.34 -17.13
N ALA A 17 32.44 -1.42 -16.26
CA ALA A 17 32.03 -1.39 -14.85
C ALA A 17 30.68 -0.67 -14.65
N THR A 18 30.44 0.38 -15.42
CA THR A 18 29.18 1.13 -15.44
C THR A 18 28.03 0.33 -16.04
N GLU A 19 28.26 -0.44 -17.11
CA GLU A 19 27.26 -1.35 -17.69
C GLU A 19 26.86 -2.45 -16.71
N LYS A 20 27.83 -3.07 -16.02
CA LYS A 20 27.54 -4.08 -14.97
C LYS A 20 26.77 -3.53 -13.77
N ILE A 21 26.89 -2.23 -13.46
CA ILE A 21 26.10 -1.58 -12.41
C ILE A 21 24.68 -1.32 -12.91
N LEU A 22 24.52 -0.82 -14.13
CA LEU A 22 23.21 -0.57 -14.74
C LEU A 22 22.40 -1.86 -14.90
N ASP A 23 23.02 -2.94 -15.39
CA ASP A 23 22.37 -4.25 -15.52
C ASP A 23 21.94 -4.82 -14.15
N LYS A 24 22.73 -4.59 -13.09
CA LYS A 24 22.37 -4.98 -11.72
C LYS A 24 21.24 -4.12 -11.13
N VAL A 25 21.15 -2.85 -11.51
CA VAL A 25 20.06 -1.95 -11.09
C VAL A 25 18.76 -2.31 -11.82
N ASP A 26 18.83 -2.62 -13.11
CA ASP A 26 17.66 -3.01 -13.90
C ASP A 26 17.16 -4.42 -13.54
N ALA A 27 18.06 -5.37 -13.26
CA ALA A 27 17.70 -6.67 -12.73
C ALA A 27 17.04 -6.58 -11.33
N ASN A 28 17.50 -5.66 -10.47
CA ASN A 28 16.83 -5.38 -9.18
C ASN A 28 15.48 -4.67 -9.36
N ARG A 29 15.35 -3.79 -10.36
CA ARG A 29 14.07 -3.12 -10.69
C ARG A 29 13.03 -4.08 -11.25
N GLN A 30 13.43 -5.05 -12.08
CA GLN A 30 12.54 -6.08 -12.60
C GLN A 30 12.10 -7.07 -11.52
N LYS A 31 13.00 -7.51 -10.62
CA LYS A 31 12.66 -8.42 -9.51
C LYS A 31 11.63 -7.87 -8.50
N HIS A 32 11.51 -6.54 -8.40
CA HIS A 32 10.57 -5.90 -7.46
C HIS A 32 9.22 -5.51 -8.07
N ARG A 33 9.03 -5.71 -9.38
CA ARG A 33 7.85 -5.22 -10.13
C ARG A 33 6.74 -6.25 -10.31
N GLU A 34 6.98 -7.53 -10.03
CA GLU A 34 6.14 -8.58 -10.62
C GLU A 34 4.75 -8.75 -10.01
N ASP A 35 4.44 -8.23 -8.81
CA ASP A 35 3.09 -8.38 -8.22
C ASP A 35 2.53 -7.09 -7.63
N TYR A 36 2.90 -5.91 -8.14
CA TYR A 36 2.35 -4.65 -7.62
C TYR A 36 1.08 -4.23 -8.36
N HIS A 37 -0.08 -4.39 -7.73
CA HIS A 37 -1.37 -4.02 -8.28
C HIS A 37 -1.91 -2.75 -7.63
N VAL A 38 -2.74 -2.02 -8.38
CA VAL A 38 -3.49 -0.85 -7.89
C VAL A 38 -4.95 -1.01 -8.27
N ILE A 39 -5.84 -0.93 -7.27
CA ILE A 39 -7.29 -0.97 -7.46
C ILE A 39 -7.87 0.33 -6.92
N VAL A 40 -8.69 0.99 -7.72
CA VAL A 40 -9.43 2.20 -7.32
C VAL A 40 -10.91 1.93 -7.53
N PHE A 41 -11.72 2.15 -6.49
CA PHE A 41 -13.16 1.89 -6.57
C PHE A 41 -13.96 2.87 -5.71
N PRO A 42 -15.14 3.31 -6.19
CA PRO A 42 -16.10 4.03 -5.36
C PRO A 42 -16.86 3.04 -4.46
N ARG A 43 -17.16 3.45 -3.22
CA ARG A 43 -17.95 2.66 -2.28
C ARG A 43 -18.75 3.56 -1.34
N VAL A 44 -19.91 3.09 -0.89
CA VAL A 44 -20.65 3.72 0.22
C VAL A 44 -20.41 2.92 1.49
N ALA A 45 -19.99 3.57 2.56
CA ALA A 45 -19.84 2.92 3.86
C ALA A 45 -21.22 2.55 4.42
N LEU A 46 -21.46 1.27 4.70
CA LEU A 46 -22.74 0.83 5.29
C LEU A 46 -22.72 0.96 6.82
N LYS A 47 -21.52 0.95 7.42
CA LYS A 47 -21.30 1.12 8.85
C LYS A 47 -20.55 2.42 9.18
N HIS A 48 -20.74 2.92 10.40
CA HIS A 48 -19.87 3.95 10.98
C HIS A 48 -18.47 3.36 11.25
N VAL A 49 -17.43 4.00 10.73
CA VAL A 49 -16.03 3.62 10.97
C VAL A 49 -15.52 4.33 12.22
N CYS A 50 -15.48 3.60 13.34
CA CYS A 50 -14.92 4.09 14.60
C CYS A 50 -13.50 3.55 14.80
N PHE A 51 -12.95 3.74 15.99
CA PHE A 51 -11.60 3.27 16.35
C PHE A 51 -11.34 1.81 16.02
N ARG A 52 -12.28 0.91 16.36
CA ARG A 52 -12.14 -0.53 16.12
C ARG A 52 -12.03 -0.84 14.63
N GLU A 53 -12.88 -0.23 13.81
CA GLU A 53 -12.88 -0.41 12.37
C GLU A 53 -11.58 0.14 11.77
N CYS A 54 -11.13 1.32 12.18
CA CYS A 54 -9.84 1.86 11.73
C CYS A 54 -8.69 0.89 12.06
N ALA A 55 -8.64 0.33 13.27
CA ALA A 55 -7.62 -0.65 13.64
C ALA A 55 -7.65 -1.90 12.75
N LYS A 56 -8.85 -2.41 12.41
CA LYS A 56 -9.01 -3.52 11.47
C LYS A 56 -8.48 -3.16 10.07
N LEU A 57 -8.78 -1.96 9.57
CA LEU A 57 -8.30 -1.51 8.26
C LEU A 57 -6.78 -1.42 8.19
N ILE A 58 -6.15 -0.91 9.26
CA ILE A 58 -4.68 -0.86 9.36
C ILE A 58 -4.10 -2.27 9.32
N ARG A 59 -4.63 -3.17 10.14
CA ARG A 59 -4.20 -4.56 10.19
C ARG A 59 -4.33 -5.27 8.83
N ILE A 60 -5.40 -4.99 8.08
CA ILE A 60 -5.55 -5.51 6.71
C ILE A 60 -4.41 -5.02 5.81
N GLY A 61 -4.08 -3.73 5.85
CA GLY A 61 -2.96 -3.17 5.08
C GLY A 61 -1.62 -3.83 5.42
N GLU A 62 -1.35 -4.04 6.71
CA GLU A 62 -0.13 -4.71 7.20
C GLU A 62 -0.06 -6.18 6.74
N GLU A 63 -1.12 -6.95 6.96
CA GLU A 63 -1.16 -8.39 6.64
C GLU A 63 -1.08 -8.67 5.13
N THR A 64 -1.65 -7.80 4.31
CA THR A 64 -1.69 -7.96 2.84
C THR A 64 -0.52 -7.28 2.12
N GLY A 65 0.34 -6.57 2.87
CA GLY A 65 1.40 -5.73 2.29
C GLY A 65 0.85 -4.64 1.36
N CYS A 66 -0.35 -4.13 1.65
CA CYS A 66 -1.03 -3.11 0.87
C CYS A 66 -1.10 -1.78 1.62
N LYS A 67 -0.91 -0.69 0.89
CA LYS A 67 -1.25 0.66 1.34
C LYS A 67 -2.64 0.99 0.86
N ILE A 68 -3.49 1.42 1.78
CA ILE A 68 -4.88 1.75 1.48
C ILE A 68 -5.11 3.23 1.78
N TYR A 69 -5.62 3.95 0.78
CA TYR A 69 -6.02 5.35 0.89
C TYR A 69 -7.52 5.46 0.73
N ILE A 70 -8.13 6.31 1.55
CA ILE A 70 -9.56 6.56 1.53
C ILE A 70 -9.76 8.06 1.34
N SER A 71 -10.63 8.43 0.41
CA SER A 71 -11.07 9.82 0.22
C SER A 71 -12.58 9.92 0.43
N ALA A 72 -13.02 10.94 1.16
CA ALA A 72 -14.42 11.26 1.42
C ALA A 72 -14.63 12.77 1.26
N GLY A 73 -15.03 13.21 0.08
CA GLY A 73 -15.00 14.64 -0.27
C GLY A 73 -13.57 15.20 -0.21
N GLU A 74 -13.35 16.23 0.60
CA GLU A 74 -12.03 16.85 0.81
C GLU A 74 -11.15 16.11 1.81
N LYS A 75 -11.74 15.21 2.61
CA LYS A 75 -10.99 14.46 3.64
C LYS A 75 -10.28 13.28 3.01
N ARG A 76 -9.03 13.06 3.42
CA ARG A 76 -8.19 11.93 3.01
C ARG A 76 -7.57 11.26 4.22
N GLY A 77 -7.51 9.94 4.20
CA GLY A 77 -6.86 9.12 5.22
C GLY A 77 -6.15 7.92 4.59
N SER A 78 -5.24 7.33 5.36
CA SER A 78 -4.47 6.17 4.94
C SER A 78 -4.31 5.17 6.07
N THR A 79 -4.19 3.89 5.73
CA THR A 79 -3.87 2.83 6.70
C THR A 79 -2.51 2.97 7.36
N ASP A 80 -1.63 3.84 6.84
CA ASP A 80 -0.36 4.18 7.49
C ASP A 80 -0.55 5.08 8.74
N SER A 81 -1.76 5.60 8.98
CA SER A 81 -2.05 6.50 10.10
C SER A 81 -3.46 6.36 10.64
N LEU A 82 -3.58 5.76 11.83
CA LEU A 82 -4.84 5.65 12.58
C LEU A 82 -5.54 7.00 12.79
N ILE A 83 -4.76 8.03 13.15
CA ILE A 83 -5.27 9.39 13.36
C ILE A 83 -5.86 9.95 12.07
N SER A 84 -5.23 9.69 10.92
CA SER A 84 -5.75 10.16 9.63
C SER A 84 -7.12 9.56 9.32
N LEU A 85 -7.32 8.26 9.59
CA LEU A 85 -8.59 7.56 9.39
C LEU A 85 -9.68 8.07 10.34
N LEU A 86 -9.34 8.25 11.63
CA LEU A 86 -10.28 8.76 12.63
C LEU A 86 -10.78 10.17 12.29
N ARG A 87 -9.89 11.06 11.79
CA ARG A 87 -10.26 12.42 11.38
C ARG A 87 -11.20 12.47 10.17
N MET A 88 -11.31 11.38 9.42
CA MET A 88 -12.27 11.31 8.32
C MET A 88 -13.71 11.33 8.82
N GLU A 89 -13.98 10.83 10.03
CA GLU A 89 -15.32 10.76 10.62
C GLU A 89 -16.33 10.08 9.67
N ILE A 90 -15.95 8.92 9.12
CA ILE A 90 -16.74 8.19 8.13
C ILE A 90 -17.99 7.62 8.80
N LYS A 91 -19.13 8.23 8.52
CA LYS A 91 -20.46 7.77 8.97
C LYS A 91 -21.07 6.79 7.96
N SER A 92 -22.05 6.01 8.41
CA SER A 92 -22.88 5.22 7.49
C SER A 92 -23.52 6.14 6.43
N GLY A 93 -23.55 5.69 5.19
CA GLY A 93 -24.00 6.44 4.02
C GLY A 93 -22.94 7.34 3.37
N THR A 94 -21.74 7.44 3.93
CA THR A 94 -20.67 8.28 3.35
C THR A 94 -20.15 7.66 2.05
N SER A 95 -20.09 8.45 0.98
CA SER A 95 -19.44 8.06 -0.27
C SER A 95 -17.92 8.19 -0.16
N LEU A 96 -17.23 7.11 -0.53
CA LEU A 96 -15.79 6.95 -0.43
C LEU A 96 -15.21 6.63 -1.80
N THR A 97 -13.99 7.11 -2.04
CA THR A 97 -13.09 6.55 -3.06
C THR A 97 -11.95 5.87 -2.35
N VAL A 98 -11.81 4.56 -2.60
CA VAL A 98 -10.80 3.73 -1.97
C VAL A 98 -9.74 3.39 -3.01
N THR A 99 -8.47 3.54 -2.65
CA THR A 99 -7.31 3.15 -3.45
C THR A 99 -6.49 2.14 -2.67
N ILE A 100 -6.31 0.94 -3.21
CA ILE A 100 -5.50 -0.12 -2.62
C ILE A 100 -4.32 -0.37 -3.55
N GLN A 101 -3.11 -0.26 -3.02
CA GLN A 101 -1.88 -0.50 -3.77
C GLN A 101 -0.97 -1.47 -3.02
N GLY A 102 -0.48 -2.52 -3.67
CA GLY A 102 0.37 -3.51 -2.99
C GLY A 102 0.41 -4.86 -3.68
N LYS A 103 0.83 -5.86 -2.92
CA LYS A 103 0.99 -7.24 -3.39
C LYS A 103 -0.35 -7.96 -3.48
N ASP A 104 -1.05 -8.09 -2.35
CA ASP A 104 -2.30 -8.84 -2.27
C ASP A 104 -3.52 -7.90 -2.26
N THR A 105 -3.70 -7.17 -3.36
CA THR A 105 -4.77 -6.16 -3.44
C THR A 105 -6.16 -6.78 -3.45
N TYR A 106 -6.31 -8.01 -3.92
CA TYR A 106 -7.62 -8.68 -4.02
C TYR A 106 -8.12 -9.12 -2.64
N THR A 107 -7.27 -9.77 -1.83
CA THR A 107 -7.62 -10.10 -0.45
C THR A 107 -7.84 -8.83 0.38
N ALA A 108 -6.99 -7.82 0.19
CA ALA A 108 -7.15 -6.53 0.84
C ALA A 108 -8.50 -5.89 0.49
N PHE A 109 -8.89 -5.90 -0.78
CA PHE A 109 -10.18 -5.37 -1.26
C PHE A 109 -11.37 -6.01 -0.57
N HIS A 110 -11.43 -7.34 -0.51
CA HIS A 110 -12.55 -8.06 0.09
C HIS A 110 -12.64 -7.81 1.59
N ARG A 111 -11.54 -8.00 2.32
CA ARG A 111 -11.50 -7.79 3.77
C ARG A 111 -11.78 -6.34 4.15
N PHE A 112 -11.28 -5.39 3.37
CA PHE A 112 -11.57 -3.97 3.56
C PHE A 112 -13.07 -3.68 3.39
N THR A 113 -13.69 -4.26 2.35
CA THR A 113 -15.12 -4.12 2.09
C THR A 113 -15.95 -4.72 3.23
N ASP A 114 -15.56 -5.88 3.75
CA ASP A 114 -16.25 -6.52 4.88
C ASP A 114 -16.25 -5.64 6.13
N VAL A 115 -15.15 -4.93 6.42
CA VAL A 115 -15.09 -3.98 7.53
C VAL A 115 -16.05 -2.80 7.32
N LEU A 116 -16.10 -2.23 6.11
CA LEU A 116 -17.02 -1.13 5.78
C LEU A 116 -18.49 -1.56 5.78
N ASP A 117 -18.75 -2.83 5.47
CA ASP A 117 -20.08 -3.43 5.48
C ASP A 117 -20.50 -3.89 6.89
N GLY A 118 -19.57 -3.91 7.84
CA GLY A 118 -19.82 -4.42 9.20
C GLY A 118 -19.97 -5.93 9.28
N LYS A 119 -19.50 -6.67 8.27
CA LYS A 119 -19.52 -8.13 8.26
C LYS A 119 -18.47 -8.69 9.24
N PRO A 120 -18.73 -9.88 9.81
CA PRO A 120 -17.72 -10.57 10.61
C PRO A 120 -16.52 -10.88 9.72
N THR A 121 -15.34 -10.45 10.16
CA THR A 121 -14.07 -10.79 9.50
C THR A 121 -13.70 -12.22 9.88
N GLU A 122 -13.10 -13.00 8.97
CA GLU A 122 -12.77 -14.43 9.17
C GLU A 122 -12.03 -14.75 10.48
N ALA A 123 -11.24 -13.80 11.01
CA ALA A 123 -10.57 -13.92 12.30
C ALA A 123 -11.52 -13.96 13.52
N GLU A 124 -12.74 -13.43 13.41
CA GLU A 124 -13.74 -13.40 14.49
C GLU A 124 -14.66 -14.64 14.45
N SER A 125 -14.75 -15.32 13.31
CA SER A 125 -15.59 -16.53 13.14
C SER A 125 -14.98 -17.78 13.81
N ALA A 126 -13.66 -17.80 13.96
CA ALA A 126 -12.92 -18.95 14.49
C ALA A 126 -12.97 -19.07 16.02
N GLU A 127 -13.29 -17.99 16.74
CA GLU A 127 -13.29 -17.96 18.21
C GLU A 127 -14.65 -18.34 18.82
N THR A 128 -15.71 -18.45 18.02
CA THR A 128 -17.07 -18.76 18.51
C THR A 128 -17.41 -20.25 18.61
N ASP A 129 -16.52 -21.17 18.23
CA ASP A 129 -16.84 -22.61 18.12
C ASP A 129 -16.24 -23.50 19.24
N THR A 130 -15.68 -22.90 20.31
CA THR A 130 -15.00 -23.67 21.38
C THR A 130 -15.72 -23.73 22.73
N ASP A 131 -16.90 -23.12 22.89
CA ASP A 131 -17.56 -23.00 24.20
C ASP A 131 -18.99 -23.60 24.24
N ASN A 132 -19.16 -24.78 23.63
CA ASN A 132 -20.34 -25.63 23.81
C ASN A 132 -19.92 -27.09 24.00
N ARG A 133 -19.42 -27.42 25.21
CA ARG A 133 -19.33 -28.79 25.69
C ARG A 133 -19.52 -28.88 27.19
#